data_AF-A0A653CDS0-F1
#
_entry.id   AF-A0A653CDS0-F1
#
_cell.length_a   1.000
_cell.length_b   1.000
_cell.length_c   1.000
_cell.angle_alpha   90.00
_cell.angle_beta   90.00
_cell.angle_gamma   90.00
#
_symmetry.space_group_name_H-M   'P 1'
#
loop_
_entity.id
_entity.type
_entity.pdbx_description
1 polymer ?
#
loop_
_entity_poly.entity_id
_entity_poly.type
_entity_poly.pdbx_seq_one_letter_code
_entity_poly.pdbx_strand_id
1 'polypeptide(L)'
;MPNLNLTKFSGHWYEIERSFYLMELVRSCITVDITELPHGKLGVVIKAKSTWTGSFSFSEGVATPTRKDPSIVNYKVNSKLPKAFNKYVPRLVNYYLPGSGYYQVLRTDYGNYAIIYSCNDYGIAHTDLIWIWGRRKELNAEMRSDIYGLLSEYRLDSERLTLSKNANCTDDDD
;
A
#
# COMPACT_ATOMS: atom_id res chain seq x y z
N MET A 1 14.93 5.48 -2.10
CA MET A 1 15.25 5.59 -3.55
C MET A 1 15.18 7.04 -3.98
N PRO A 2 16.30 7.72 -4.28
CA PRO A 2 16.25 9.12 -4.73
C PRO A 2 15.63 9.16 -6.14
N ASN A 3 14.66 10.06 -6.35
CA ASN A 3 13.98 10.30 -7.64
C ASN A 3 13.02 9.18 -8.10
N LEU A 4 12.00 8.88 -7.28
CA LEU A 4 10.88 8.04 -7.72
C LEU A 4 10.18 8.70 -8.93
N ASN A 5 10.08 7.97 -10.05
CA ASN A 5 9.31 8.41 -11.21
C ASN A 5 7.84 7.98 -11.05
N LEU A 6 6.99 8.95 -10.71
CA LEU A 6 5.57 8.70 -10.42
C LEU A 6 4.82 8.12 -11.63
N THR A 7 5.13 8.57 -12.84
CA THR A 7 4.51 8.07 -14.07
C THR A 7 4.79 6.60 -14.30
N LYS A 8 6.05 6.17 -14.13
CA LYS A 8 6.42 4.76 -14.24
C LYS A 8 5.87 3.92 -13.08
N PHE A 9 5.67 4.53 -11.92
CA PHE A 9 5.14 3.86 -10.74
C PHE A 9 3.62 3.65 -10.82
N SER A 10 2.90 4.50 -11.55
CA SER A 10 1.47 4.37 -11.79
C SER A 10 1.09 3.05 -12.49
N GLY A 11 -0.21 2.74 -12.48
CA GLY A 11 -0.80 1.51 -13.01
C GLY A 11 -1.21 0.52 -11.92
N HIS A 12 -1.45 -0.71 -12.34
CA HIS A 12 -1.96 -1.79 -11.51
C HIS A 12 -0.85 -2.51 -10.73
N TRP A 13 -1.11 -2.79 -9.46
CA TRP A 13 -0.23 -3.55 -8.57
C TRP A 13 -1.01 -4.60 -7.80
N TYR A 14 -0.38 -5.75 -7.56
CA TYR A 14 -0.85 -6.78 -6.65
C TYR A 14 -0.03 -6.71 -5.36
N GLU A 15 -0.69 -6.84 -4.20
CA GLU A 15 0.01 -7.04 -2.94
C GLU A 15 0.44 -8.50 -2.83
N ILE A 16 1.74 -8.78 -2.82
CA ILE A 16 2.29 -10.15 -2.86
C ILE A 16 2.63 -10.65 -1.47
N GLU A 17 3.31 -9.81 -0.70
CA GLU A 17 3.72 -10.10 0.68
C GLU A 17 3.58 -8.84 1.52
N ARG A 18 3.42 -9.04 2.82
CA ARG A 18 3.24 -7.95 3.78
C ARG A 18 3.62 -8.35 5.19
N SER A 19 3.99 -7.36 6.01
CA SER A 19 4.20 -7.56 7.43
C SER A 19 2.91 -7.93 8.13
N PHE A 20 2.92 -9.03 8.90
CA PHE A 20 1.74 -9.53 9.59
C PHE A 20 1.12 -8.52 10.58
N TYR A 21 -0.18 -8.20 10.41
CA TYR A 21 -0.99 -7.54 11.46
C TYR A 21 -2.44 -8.07 11.51
N LEU A 22 -3.16 -7.88 12.62
CA LEU A 22 -4.44 -8.59 12.87
C LEU A 22 -5.52 -8.36 11.78
N MET A 23 -5.60 -7.15 11.21
CA MET A 23 -6.63 -6.79 10.22
C MET A 23 -6.40 -7.43 8.84
N GLU A 24 -5.27 -8.10 8.66
CA GLU A 24 -4.85 -8.74 7.43
C GLU A 24 -5.53 -10.09 7.20
N LEU A 25 -5.87 -10.78 8.29
CA LEU A 25 -6.41 -12.13 8.28
C LEU A 25 -7.73 -12.25 7.52
N VAL A 26 -8.48 -11.15 7.43
CA VAL A 26 -9.82 -11.07 6.84
C VAL A 26 -9.83 -10.57 5.40
N ARG A 27 -8.67 -10.31 4.78
CA ARG A 27 -8.55 -9.78 3.42
C ARG A 27 -7.71 -10.69 2.52
N SER A 28 -8.09 -10.71 1.25
CA SER A 28 -7.46 -11.47 0.15
C SER A 28 -7.60 -10.69 -1.15
N CYS A 29 -6.88 -11.09 -2.20
CA CYS A 29 -6.99 -10.48 -3.54
C CYS A 29 -6.82 -8.96 -3.52
N ILE A 30 -5.79 -8.47 -2.82
CA ILE A 30 -5.57 -7.04 -2.67
C ILE A 30 -4.87 -6.52 -3.93
N THR A 31 -5.53 -5.59 -4.61
CA THR A 31 -4.94 -4.83 -5.73
C THR A 31 -4.90 -3.35 -5.40
N VAL A 32 -3.89 -2.68 -5.96
CA VAL A 32 -3.67 -1.25 -5.79
C VAL A 32 -3.51 -0.63 -7.18
N ASP A 33 -4.50 0.17 -7.56
CA ASP A 33 -4.49 0.92 -8.80
C ASP A 33 -4.07 2.36 -8.54
N ILE A 34 -2.97 2.75 -9.19
CA ILE A 34 -2.36 4.06 -9.04
C ILE A 34 -2.57 4.87 -10.31
N THR A 35 -3.17 6.04 -10.18
CA THR A 35 -3.39 6.98 -11.28
C THR A 35 -2.67 8.29 -11.03
N GLU A 36 -2.16 8.92 -12.09
CA GLU A 36 -1.59 10.26 -11.97
C GLU A 36 -2.68 11.30 -11.86
N LEU A 37 -2.52 12.20 -10.89
CA LEU A 37 -3.37 13.36 -10.70
C LEU A 37 -2.56 14.65 -10.93
N PRO A 38 -3.23 15.78 -11.20
CA PRO A 38 -2.57 17.06 -11.35
C PRO A 38 -1.65 17.41 -10.18
N HIS A 39 -0.60 18.18 -10.46
CA HIS A 39 0.40 18.63 -9.48
C HIS A 39 1.22 17.49 -8.85
N GLY A 40 1.47 16.41 -9.60
CA GLY A 40 2.33 15.31 -9.16
C GLY A 40 1.76 14.51 -7.98
N LYS A 41 0.43 14.50 -7.85
CA LYS A 41 -0.27 13.66 -6.87
C LYS A 41 -0.62 12.32 -7.50
N LEU A 42 -0.88 11.32 -6.67
CA LEU A 42 -1.33 10.01 -7.09
C LEU A 42 -2.72 9.73 -6.53
N GLY A 43 -3.65 9.34 -7.39
CA GLY A 43 -4.89 8.71 -7.00
C GLY A 43 -4.62 7.24 -6.71
N VAL A 44 -5.19 6.72 -5.62
CA VAL A 44 -4.98 5.34 -5.21
C VAL A 44 -6.33 4.70 -4.96
N VAL A 45 -6.58 3.58 -5.63
CA VAL A 45 -7.76 2.74 -5.42
C VAL A 45 -7.28 1.37 -4.96
N ILE A 46 -7.76 0.91 -3.82
CA ILE A 46 -7.43 -0.39 -3.23
C ILE A 46 -8.68 -1.26 -3.29
N LYS A 47 -8.63 -2.36 -4.03
CA LYS A 47 -9.66 -3.41 -4.07
C LYS A 47 -9.21 -4.54 -3.14
N ALA A 48 -10.11 -5.04 -2.29
CA ALA A 48 -9.81 -6.16 -1.40
C ALA A 48 -11.04 -7.06 -1.24
N LYS A 49 -10.85 -8.37 -1.29
CA LYS A 49 -11.88 -9.39 -1.06
C LYS A 49 -11.90 -9.81 0.41
N SER A 50 -13.07 -9.72 1.03
CA SER A 50 -13.32 -10.26 2.37
C SER A 50 -13.23 -11.78 2.35
N THR A 51 -12.36 -12.37 3.17
CA THR A 51 -12.25 -13.84 3.25
C THR A 51 -13.44 -14.48 3.96
N TRP A 52 -14.21 -13.71 4.72
CA TRP A 52 -15.39 -14.21 5.43
C TRP A 52 -16.64 -14.15 4.55
N THR A 53 -16.90 -13.00 3.93
CA THR A 53 -18.14 -12.79 3.16
C THR A 53 -17.96 -13.06 1.66
N GLY A 54 -16.72 -13.17 1.18
CA GLY A 54 -16.40 -13.28 -0.25
C GLY A 54 -16.61 -11.99 -1.04
N SER A 55 -17.19 -10.95 -0.44
CA SER A 55 -17.52 -9.68 -1.10
C SER A 55 -16.27 -8.81 -1.30
N PHE A 56 -16.26 -8.05 -2.40
CA PHE A 56 -15.24 -7.05 -2.65
C PHE A 56 -15.55 -5.73 -1.93
N SER A 57 -14.49 -5.06 -1.51
CA SER A 57 -14.51 -3.72 -0.93
C SER A 57 -13.52 -2.83 -1.67
N PHE A 58 -13.85 -1.54 -1.76
CA PHE A 58 -13.03 -0.54 -2.44
C PHE A 58 -12.73 0.62 -1.48
N SER A 59 -11.45 0.96 -1.36
CA SER A 59 -10.95 2.12 -0.65
C SER A 59 -10.28 3.07 -1.64
N GLU A 60 -10.59 4.35 -1.57
CA GLU A 60 -10.03 5.36 -2.45
C GLU A 60 -9.24 6.37 -1.62
N GLY A 61 -8.22 6.98 -2.20
CA GLY A 61 -7.50 8.07 -1.55
C GLY A 61 -6.52 8.77 -2.46
N VAL A 62 -5.80 9.71 -1.88
CA VAL A 62 -4.79 10.51 -2.58
C VAL A 62 -3.47 10.42 -1.86
N ALA A 63 -2.43 10.01 -2.58
CA ALA A 63 -1.04 10.03 -2.13
C ALA A 63 -0.35 11.30 -2.65
N THR A 64 0.22 12.09 -1.74
CA THR A 64 0.93 13.34 -2.05
C THR A 64 2.41 13.19 -1.71
N PRO A 65 3.33 13.28 -2.68
CA PRO A 65 4.77 13.22 -2.42
C PRO A 65 5.23 14.31 -1.45
N THR A 66 6.20 14.00 -0.59
CA THR A 66 6.82 14.99 0.29
C THR A 66 7.85 15.82 -0.47
N ARG A 67 8.10 17.06 -0.02
CA ARG A 67 9.09 17.94 -0.62
C ARG A 67 10.54 17.49 -0.37
N LYS A 68 10.79 16.81 0.75
CA LYS A 68 12.14 16.40 1.16
C LYS A 68 12.59 15.13 0.44
N ASP A 69 11.68 14.19 0.28
CA ASP A 69 11.93 12.92 -0.41
C ASP A 69 10.68 12.54 -1.24
N PRO A 70 10.75 12.62 -2.57
CA PRO A 70 9.64 12.24 -3.45
C PRO A 70 9.26 10.75 -3.39
N SER A 71 10.12 9.89 -2.84
CA SER A 71 9.78 8.48 -2.58
C SER A 71 8.87 8.31 -1.37
N ILE A 72 8.76 9.33 -0.51
CA ILE A 72 7.83 9.37 0.62
C ILE A 72 6.56 10.08 0.16
N VAL A 73 5.41 9.45 0.37
CA VAL A 73 4.09 9.98 0.10
C VAL A 73 3.26 10.04 1.37
N ASN A 74 2.48 11.11 1.53
CA ASN A 74 1.41 11.18 2.51
C ASN A 74 0.12 10.70 1.85
N TYR A 75 -0.33 9.51 2.21
CA TYR A 75 -1.57 8.93 1.70
C TYR A 75 -2.73 9.26 2.64
N LYS A 76 -3.82 9.74 2.05
CA LYS A 76 -5.06 10.09 2.75
C LYS A 76 -6.23 9.36 2.11
N VAL A 77 -6.91 8.55 2.90
CA VAL A 77 -8.14 7.87 2.49
C VAL A 77 -9.26 8.89 2.32
N ASN A 78 -10.03 8.75 1.25
CA ASN A 78 -11.25 9.50 1.01
C ASN A 78 -12.35 8.95 1.93
N SER A 79 -12.79 9.76 2.88
CA SER A 79 -13.91 9.41 3.73
C SER A 79 -15.22 9.44 2.94
N LYS A 80 -15.91 8.29 2.85
CA LYS A 80 -17.29 8.18 2.33
C LYS A 80 -18.34 8.58 3.38
N LEU A 81 -17.94 9.13 4.53
CA LEU A 81 -18.88 9.57 5.56
C LEU A 81 -19.82 10.65 5.01
N PRO A 82 -21.13 10.61 5.34
CA PRO A 82 -22.08 11.64 4.93
C PRO A 82 -21.56 13.04 5.28
N LYS A 83 -21.73 14.00 4.36
CA LYS A 83 -21.22 15.39 4.53
C LYS A 83 -21.66 16.03 5.86
N ALA A 84 -22.85 15.65 6.37
CA ALA A 84 -23.36 16.08 7.67
C ALA A 84 -22.50 15.58 8.85
N PHE A 85 -22.00 14.34 8.79
CA PHE A 85 -21.04 13.80 9.77
C PHE A 85 -19.65 14.44 9.59
N ASN A 86 -19.20 14.65 8.35
CA ASN A 86 -17.90 15.26 8.04
C ASN A 86 -17.75 16.70 8.59
N LYS A 87 -18.85 17.43 8.82
CA LYS A 87 -18.82 18.76 9.46
C LYS A 87 -18.39 18.71 10.94
N TYR A 88 -18.70 17.62 11.62
CA TYR A 88 -18.42 17.44 13.06
C TYR A 88 -17.25 16.51 13.35
N VAL A 89 -16.74 15.82 12.32
CA VAL A 89 -15.51 15.03 12.39
C VAL A 89 -14.33 16.01 12.25
N PRO A 90 -13.52 16.23 13.31
CA PRO A 90 -12.36 17.11 13.21
C PRO A 90 -11.46 16.67 12.04
N ARG A 91 -10.87 17.62 11.30
CA ARG A 91 -9.89 17.31 10.23
C ARG A 91 -8.78 16.34 10.69
N LEU A 92 -8.47 16.36 11.99
CA LEU A 92 -7.53 15.44 12.63
C LEU A 92 -7.98 13.98 12.56
N VAL A 93 -9.28 13.68 12.64
CA VAL A 93 -9.79 12.30 12.56
C VAL A 93 -9.56 11.68 11.18
N ASN A 94 -9.62 12.46 10.09
CA ASN A 94 -9.27 11.96 8.76
C ASN A 94 -7.79 11.52 8.67
N TYR A 95 -6.90 12.14 9.46
CA TYR A 95 -5.50 11.74 9.55
C TYR A 95 -5.33 10.40 10.28
N TYR A 96 -6.26 10.06 11.19
CA TYR A 96 -6.28 8.80 11.94
C TYR A 96 -7.14 7.71 11.30
N LEU A 97 -7.68 7.93 10.08
CA LEU A 97 -8.39 6.86 9.40
C LEU A 97 -7.43 5.69 9.13
N PRO A 98 -7.88 4.43 9.35
CA PRO A 98 -7.05 3.26 9.08
C PRO A 98 -6.53 3.28 7.65
N GLY A 99 -5.21 3.17 7.50
CA GLY A 99 -4.52 3.23 6.21
C GLY A 99 -4.10 4.63 5.79
N SER A 100 -4.54 5.73 6.42
CA SER A 100 -3.93 7.05 6.20
C SER A 100 -2.57 7.11 6.91
N GLY A 101 -1.56 7.72 6.27
CA GLY A 101 -0.23 7.81 6.85
C GLY A 101 0.87 8.11 5.84
N TYR A 102 2.12 7.98 6.30
CA TYR A 102 3.29 8.11 5.44
C TYR A 102 3.74 6.74 4.93
N TYR A 103 3.96 6.68 3.62
CA TYR A 103 4.44 5.49 2.93
C TYR A 103 5.67 5.87 2.11
N GLN A 104 6.67 5.01 2.08
CA GLN A 104 7.90 5.20 1.34
C GLN A 104 8.12 4.06 0.37
N VAL A 105 8.37 4.38 -0.89
CA VAL A 105 8.88 3.42 -1.86
C VAL A 105 10.39 3.28 -1.64
N LEU A 106 10.80 2.21 -0.98
CA LEU A 106 12.22 1.97 -0.69
C LEU A 106 12.98 1.66 -1.97
N ARG A 107 12.42 0.76 -2.80
CA ARG A 107 12.96 0.28 -4.09
C ARG A 107 11.84 -0.16 -5.01
N THR A 108 12.02 0.05 -6.31
CA THR A 108 11.17 -0.52 -7.36
C THR A 108 11.94 -0.51 -8.67
N ASP A 109 11.68 -1.50 -9.52
CA ASP A 109 12.11 -1.49 -10.92
C ASP A 109 10.99 -1.02 -11.88
N TYR A 110 9.86 -0.58 -11.32
CA TYR A 110 8.62 -0.15 -11.97
C TYR A 110 7.85 -1.24 -12.73
N GLY A 111 8.56 -2.20 -13.32
CA GLY A 111 8.01 -3.21 -14.22
C GLY A 111 7.69 -4.56 -13.60
N ASN A 112 8.25 -4.87 -12.42
CA ASN A 112 8.03 -6.16 -11.79
C ASN A 112 7.64 -6.05 -10.32
N TYR A 113 8.36 -5.25 -9.53
CA TYR A 113 8.14 -5.19 -8.09
C TYR A 113 8.29 -3.78 -7.50
N ALA A 114 7.73 -3.61 -6.31
CA ALA A 114 8.00 -2.47 -5.44
C ALA A 114 8.07 -2.92 -3.98
N ILE A 115 8.99 -2.33 -3.22
CA ILE A 115 9.10 -2.46 -1.77
C ILE A 115 8.60 -1.17 -1.15
N ILE A 116 7.52 -1.28 -0.37
CA ILE A 116 6.85 -0.17 0.29
C ILE A 116 7.03 -0.35 1.78
N TYR A 117 7.36 0.75 2.45
CA TYR A 117 7.54 0.80 3.89
C TYR A 117 6.69 1.91 4.49
N SER A 118 6.04 1.63 5.62
CA SER A 118 5.40 2.66 6.43
C SER A 118 5.91 2.52 7.85
N CYS A 119 6.22 3.65 8.48
CA CYS A 119 6.54 3.72 9.89
C CYS A 119 5.68 4.82 10.49
N ASN A 120 4.65 4.44 11.24
CA ASN A 120 3.81 5.38 11.95
C ASN A 120 4.21 5.36 13.42
N ASP A 121 4.45 6.55 13.97
CA ASP A 121 4.78 6.75 15.37
C ASP A 121 3.51 7.10 16.15
N TYR A 122 3.19 6.33 17.18
CA TYR A 122 2.08 6.54 18.11
C TYR A 122 2.57 7.00 19.49
N GLY A 123 3.74 7.63 19.56
CA GLY A 123 4.34 8.21 20.76
C GLY A 123 5.21 7.21 21.52
N ILE A 124 4.60 6.21 22.17
CA ILE A 124 5.31 5.19 22.95
C ILE A 124 5.60 3.90 22.17
N ALA A 125 5.01 3.75 21.00
CA ALA A 125 5.20 2.61 20.11
C ALA A 125 5.20 3.10 18.66
N HIS A 126 6.10 2.56 17.85
CA HIS A 126 6.05 2.72 16.40
C HIS A 126 5.54 1.41 15.80
N THR A 127 4.72 1.51 14.76
CA THR A 127 4.40 0.36 13.92
C THR A 127 5.07 0.56 12.59
N ASP A 128 5.99 -0.33 12.28
CA ASP A 128 6.61 -0.43 10.98
C ASP A 128 5.99 -1.59 10.20
N LEU A 129 5.63 -1.32 8.95
CA LEU A 129 4.98 -2.26 8.05
C LEU A 129 5.68 -2.23 6.70
N ILE A 130 5.87 -3.42 6.14
CA ILE A 130 6.49 -3.64 4.85
C ILE A 130 5.44 -4.27 3.94
N TRP A 131 5.40 -3.82 2.69
CA TRP A 131 4.67 -4.49 1.62
C TRP A 131 5.59 -4.74 0.44
N ILE A 132 5.46 -5.92 -0.15
CA ILE A 132 6.01 -6.22 -1.46
C ILE A 132 4.85 -6.23 -2.44
N TRP A 133 4.90 -5.32 -3.40
CA TRP A 133 3.97 -5.30 -4.52
C TRP A 133 4.59 -5.89 -5.76
N GLY A 134 3.76 -6.51 -6.60
CA GLY A 134 4.14 -7.11 -7.86
C GLY A 134 3.26 -6.62 -9.00
N ARG A 135 3.81 -6.52 -10.22
CA ARG A 135 3.01 -6.30 -11.45
C ARG A 135 2.27 -7.56 -11.90
N ARG A 136 2.65 -8.72 -11.35
CA ARG A 136 1.99 -10.02 -11.53
C ARG A 136 1.53 -10.52 -10.17
N LYS A 137 0.54 -11.42 -10.17
CA LYS A 137 -0.03 -12.03 -8.95
C LYS A 137 0.99 -12.84 -8.14
N GLU A 138 2.13 -13.20 -8.72
CA GLU A 138 3.23 -13.93 -8.08
C GLU A 138 4.61 -13.43 -8.52
N LEU A 139 5.59 -13.59 -7.63
CA LEU A 139 7.02 -13.36 -7.88
C LEU A 139 7.76 -14.70 -7.93
N ASN A 140 8.71 -14.81 -8.87
CA ASN A 140 9.58 -15.98 -8.96
C ASN A 140 10.56 -16.04 -7.77
N ALA A 141 11.20 -17.19 -7.58
CA ALA A 141 12.07 -17.42 -6.42
C ALA A 141 13.32 -16.52 -6.41
N GLU A 142 13.91 -16.28 -7.57
CA GLU A 142 15.09 -15.42 -7.73
C GLU A 142 14.79 -13.98 -7.31
N MET A 143 13.73 -13.39 -7.86
CA MET A 143 13.32 -12.02 -7.54
C MET A 143 12.94 -11.86 -6.07
N ARG A 144 12.31 -12.88 -5.48
CA ARG A 144 12.00 -12.89 -4.04
C ARG A 144 13.28 -12.89 -3.21
N SER A 145 14.25 -13.72 -3.56
CA SER A 145 15.57 -13.75 -2.90
C SER A 145 16.27 -12.40 -2.99
N ASP A 146 16.24 -11.74 -4.15
CA ASP A 146 16.81 -10.41 -4.34
C ASP A 146 16.13 -9.36 -3.46
N ILE A 147 14.79 -9.38 -3.41
CA ILE A 147 14.02 -8.47 -2.55
C ILE A 147 14.37 -8.67 -1.08
N TYR A 148 14.53 -9.91 -0.61
CA TYR A 148 14.94 -10.18 0.77
C TYR A 148 16.35 -9.69 1.07
N GLY A 149 17.28 -9.81 0.12
CA GLY A 149 18.61 -9.19 0.19
C GLY A 149 18.51 -7.67 0.36
N LEU A 150 17.67 -7.01 -0.43
CA LEU A 150 17.42 -5.57 -0.33
C LEU A 150 16.83 -5.17 1.03
N LEU A 151 15.87 -5.92 1.57
CA LEU A 151 15.31 -5.66 2.89
C LEU A 151 16.39 -5.69 3.98
N SER A 152 17.31 -6.66 3.90
CA SER A 152 18.46 -6.74 4.83
C SER A 152 19.36 -5.51 4.74
N GLU A 153 19.59 -4.94 3.54
CA GLU A 153 20.34 -3.68 3.39
C GLU A 153 19.68 -2.51 4.12
N TYR A 154 18.34 -2.49 4.14
CA TYR A 154 17.54 -1.52 4.90
C TYR A 154 17.37 -1.86 6.38
N ARG A 155 17.97 -2.97 6.86
CA ARG A 155 17.80 -3.51 8.22
C ARG A 155 16.34 -3.84 8.56
N LEU A 156 15.60 -4.28 7.55
CA LEU A 156 14.23 -4.73 7.66
C LEU A 156 14.21 -6.26 7.62
N ASP A 157 13.55 -6.85 8.61
CA ASP A 157 13.47 -8.31 8.74
C ASP A 157 12.41 -8.89 7.81
N SER A 158 12.84 -9.69 6.84
CA SER A 158 11.96 -10.38 5.90
C SER A 158 11.15 -11.50 6.56
N GLU A 159 11.57 -12.04 7.71
CA GLU A 159 10.83 -13.10 8.41
C GLU A 159 9.47 -12.64 8.92
N ARG A 160 9.26 -11.32 9.04
CA ARG A 160 7.97 -10.71 9.39
C ARG A 160 6.96 -10.72 8.25
N LEU A 161 7.39 -11.03 7.03
CA LEU A 161 6.53 -11.05 5.86
C LEU A 161 5.71 -12.33 5.78
N THR A 162 4.46 -12.17 5.38
CA THR A 162 3.54 -13.26 5.09
C THR A 162 3.01 -13.12 3.67
N LEU A 163 2.81 -14.26 3.00
CA LEU A 163 2.24 -14.29 1.66
C LEU A 163 0.78 -13.81 1.69
N SER A 164 0.44 -12.87 0.82
CA SER A 164 -0.93 -12.45 0.61
C SER A 164 -1.73 -13.54 -0.08
N LYS A 165 -3.01 -13.67 0.30
CA LYS A 165 -3.94 -14.68 -0.24
C LYS A 165 -4.42 -14.25 -1.64
N ASN A 166 -3.61 -14.50 -2.66
CA ASN A 166 -3.91 -14.14 -4.06
C ASN A 166 -4.37 -15.32 -4.93
N ALA A 167 -4.47 -16.52 -4.38
CA ALA A 167 -4.99 -17.68 -5.09
C ALA A 167 -6.50 -17.51 -5.38
N ASN A 168 -6.94 -17.89 -6.58
CA ASN A 168 -8.34 -17.88 -7.01
C ASN A 168 -9.03 -16.50 -6.92
N CYS A 169 -8.27 -15.43 -7.16
CA CYS A 169 -8.83 -14.12 -7.40
C CYS A 169 -9.38 -14.06 -8.82
N THR A 170 -10.66 -14.40 -9.00
CA THR A 170 -11.41 -14.05 -10.20
C THR A 170 -11.55 -12.54 -10.22
N ASP A 171 -11.14 -11.93 -11.33
CA ASP A 171 -11.37 -10.52 -11.56
C ASP A 171 -12.85 -10.43 -11.93
N ASP A 172 -13.73 -10.46 -10.92
CA ASP A 172 -15.17 -10.27 -11.09
C ASP A 172 -15.39 -8.78 -11.40
N ASP A 173 -15.03 -8.39 -12.63
CA ASP A 173 -15.43 -7.18 -13.31
C ASP A 173 -16.20 -7.63 -14.58
N ASP A 174 -17.43 -8.10 -14.38
CA ASP A 174 -18.49 -8.16 -15.41
C ASP A 174 -19.56 -7.12 -15.04
#